data_AF-A0A3E0WAM5-F1
#
_entry.id   AF-A0A3E0WAM5-F1
#
_cell.length_a   1.000
_cell.length_b   1.000
_cell.length_c   1.000
_cell.angle_alpha   90.00
_cell.angle_beta   90.00
_cell.angle_gamma   90.00
#
_symmetry.space_group_name_H-M   'P 1'
#
loop_
_entity.id
_entity.type
_entity.pdbx_description
1 polymer ?
#
loop_
_entity_poly.entity_id
_entity_poly.type
_entity_poly.pdbx_seq_one_letter_code
_entity_poly.pdbx_strand_id
1 'polypeptide(L)'
;MRRGDDEKWVTLSGMGWLTPFVVVSPILLTLAVTNGVHITAILARRFALPWVIVLSLGAGAVAFGLVVLVLRLLVPPVRVNPGAGLLRAGRRTFSYEDVTAAQLVVGTSKTRRNLNLVLRSSRGRRAAILVRDGKGRTLTAEESRLVVDLIGRSNIAMPTSPDDPTGAFARYNFPGNVTKADALALVEHPPTFSDPLPIPPVV
;
A
#
# COMPACT_ATOMS: atom_id res chain seq x y z
N MET A 1 23.72 -0.61 -23.74
CA MET A 1 23.26 -0.34 -22.37
C MET A 1 24.17 0.72 -21.77
N ARG A 2 23.62 1.90 -21.42
CA ARG A 2 24.37 3.05 -20.91
C ARG A 2 24.44 2.94 -19.39
N ARG A 3 25.67 3.02 -18.85
CA ARG A 3 26.06 2.94 -17.42
C ARG A 3 25.33 3.92 -16.46
N GLY A 4 24.44 4.79 -16.97
CA GLY A 4 23.69 5.77 -16.19
C GLY A 4 22.25 5.34 -15.83
N ASP A 5 21.68 4.36 -16.53
CA ASP A 5 20.31 3.89 -16.24
C ASP A 5 20.27 2.91 -15.05
N ASP A 6 21.42 2.33 -14.69
CA ASP A 6 21.56 1.35 -13.60
C ASP A 6 21.46 1.98 -12.20
N GLU A 7 21.48 3.32 -12.09
CA GLU A 7 21.40 4.03 -10.80
C GLU A 7 20.11 4.85 -10.63
N LYS A 8 19.26 4.94 -11.67
CA LYS A 8 18.05 5.78 -11.62
C LYS A 8 16.94 5.11 -10.82
N TRP A 9 16.83 5.50 -9.55
CA TRP A 9 15.70 5.13 -8.70
C TRP A 9 14.48 6.00 -9.01
N VAL A 10 13.42 5.40 -9.54
CA VAL A 10 12.12 6.06 -9.74
C VAL A 10 11.22 5.69 -8.58
N THR A 11 10.60 6.68 -7.93
CA THR A 11 9.60 6.41 -6.89
C THR A 11 8.27 6.18 -7.57
N LEU A 12 7.69 4.99 -7.43
CA LEU A 12 6.32 4.76 -7.86
C LEU A 12 5.41 5.59 -6.97
N SER A 13 4.38 6.20 -7.54
CA SER A 13 3.30 6.84 -6.79
C SER A 13 2.75 5.84 -5.78
N GLY A 14 3.24 5.97 -4.55
CA GLY A 14 2.84 5.14 -3.44
C GLY A 14 1.39 5.40 -3.10
N MET A 15 0.85 4.53 -2.25
CA MET A 15 -0.40 4.73 -1.55
C MET A 15 -0.54 6.22 -1.17
N GLY A 16 -1.60 6.87 -1.67
CA GLY A 16 -1.78 8.31 -1.50
C GLY A 16 -1.61 8.72 -0.05
N TRP A 17 -1.16 9.95 0.20
CA TRP A 17 -0.87 10.44 1.56
C TRP A 17 -2.06 10.31 2.54
N LEU A 18 -3.28 10.20 2.00
CA LEU A 18 -4.52 9.97 2.76
C LEU A 18 -4.92 8.49 2.91
N THR A 19 -4.39 7.59 2.11
CA THR A 19 -4.77 6.16 2.16
C THR A 19 -4.45 5.48 3.49
N PRO A 20 -3.36 5.80 4.21
CA PRO A 20 -3.21 5.23 5.54
C PRO A 20 -4.30 5.72 6.51
N PHE A 21 -4.95 6.87 6.29
CA PHE A 21 -6.12 7.29 7.09
C PHE A 21 -7.38 6.47 6.78
N VAL A 22 -7.44 5.80 5.62
CA VAL A 22 -8.49 4.79 5.33
C VAL A 22 -8.20 3.49 6.08
N VAL A 23 -6.94 3.23 6.43
CA VAL A 23 -6.47 2.07 7.20
C VAL A 23 -6.39 2.36 8.71
N VAL A 24 -6.40 3.63 9.12
CA VAL A 24 -6.56 4.03 10.52
C VAL A 24 -7.91 3.50 10.97
N SER A 25 -7.86 2.40 11.71
CA SER A 25 -9.04 1.76 12.30
C SER A 25 -9.91 2.81 12.98
N PRO A 26 -11.25 2.74 12.89
CA PRO A 26 -12.16 3.60 13.65
C PRO A 26 -11.76 3.67 15.12
N ILE A 27 -11.22 2.58 15.67
CA ILE A 27 -10.69 2.48 17.04
C ILE A 27 -9.58 3.52 17.31
N LEU A 28 -8.62 3.68 16.40
CA LEU A 28 -7.53 4.65 16.56
C LEU A 28 -8.03 6.10 16.50
N LEU A 29 -9.03 6.37 15.65
CA LEU A 29 -9.63 7.70 15.56
C LEU A 29 -10.45 8.03 16.81
N THR A 30 -11.20 7.05 17.32
CA THR A 30 -11.94 7.18 18.58
C THR A 30 -10.98 7.40 19.75
N LEU A 31 -9.92 6.59 19.85
CA LEU A 31 -8.86 6.76 20.86
C LEU A 31 -8.21 8.14 20.79
N ALA A 32 -7.91 8.66 19.60
CA ALA A 32 -7.32 9.98 19.44
C ALA A 32 -8.24 11.10 19.94
N VAL A 33 -9.54 11.03 19.61
CA VAL A 33 -10.54 12.01 20.07
C VAL A 33 -10.71 11.94 21.59
N THR A 34 -10.92 10.74 22.15
CA THR A 34 -11.12 10.56 23.59
C THR A 34 -9.91 11.03 24.39
N ASN A 35 -8.69 10.67 23.96
CA ASN A 35 -7.46 11.15 24.61
C ASN A 35 -7.29 12.67 24.47
N GLY A 36 -7.64 13.26 23.33
CA GLY A 36 -7.59 14.72 23.14
C GLY A 36 -8.50 15.48 24.11
N VAL A 37 -9.70 14.95 24.37
CA VAL A 37 -10.64 15.51 25.36
C VAL A 37 -10.06 15.40 26.78
N HIS A 38 -9.49 14.25 27.14
CA HIS A 38 -8.87 14.07 28.46
C HIS A 38 -7.68 15.00 28.68
N ILE A 39 -6.79 15.15 27.69
CA ILE A 39 -5.63 16.05 27.78
C ILE A 39 -6.10 17.50 27.92
N THR A 40 -7.08 17.92 27.13
CA THR A 40 -7.61 19.29 27.19
C THR A 40 -8.29 19.57 28.54
N ALA A 41 -9.04 18.61 29.08
CA ALA A 41 -9.68 18.73 30.39
C ALA A 41 -8.66 18.82 31.54
N ILE A 42 -7.53 18.12 31.45
CA ILE A 42 -6.43 18.21 32.44
C ILE A 42 -5.77 19.59 32.37
N LEU A 43 -5.49 20.09 31.15
CA LEU A 43 -4.87 21.39 30.95
C LEU A 43 -5.78 22.54 31.41
N ALA A 44 -7.09 22.46 31.13
CA ALA A 44 -8.07 23.46 31.52
C ALA A 44 -8.21 23.65 33.04
N ARG A 45 -7.84 22.64 33.83
CA ARG A 45 -7.84 22.74 35.30
C ARG A 45 -6.64 23.49 35.87
N ARG A 46 -5.58 23.69 35.08
CA ARG A 46 -4.27 24.15 35.57
C ARG A 46 -3.81 25.47 34.93
N PHE A 47 -4.32 25.78 33.74
CA PHE A 47 -3.85 26.91 32.94
C PHE A 47 -5.00 27.82 32.48
N ALA A 48 -4.68 29.09 32.24
CA ALA A 48 -5.61 30.02 31.61
C ALA A 48 -5.93 29.60 30.17
N LEU A 49 -7.15 29.92 29.72
CA LEU A 49 -7.69 29.54 28.41
C LEU A 49 -6.72 29.69 27.21
N PRO A 50 -5.98 30.79 27.03
CA PRO A 50 -5.07 30.93 25.89
C PRO A 50 -3.94 29.89 25.89
N TRP A 51 -3.40 29.56 27.07
CA TRP A 51 -2.37 28.54 27.21
C TRP A 51 -2.91 27.13 26.96
N VAL A 52 -4.15 26.86 27.37
CA VAL A 52 -4.82 25.59 27.08
C VAL A 52 -4.95 25.40 25.56
N ILE A 53 -5.35 26.44 24.83
CA ILE A 53 -5.48 26.40 23.36
C ILE A 53 -4.12 26.09 22.71
N VAL A 54 -3.06 26.83 23.09
CA VAL A 54 -1.71 26.63 22.52
C VAL A 54 -1.19 25.22 22.81
N LEU A 55 -1.33 24.74 24.04
CA LEU A 55 -0.84 23.41 24.44
C LEU A 55 -1.64 22.29 23.77
N SER A 56 -2.96 22.41 23.66
CA SER A 56 -3.80 21.43 22.95
C SER A 56 -3.48 21.38 21.46
N LEU A 57 -3.26 22.53 20.81
CA LEU A 57 -2.81 22.57 19.41
C LEU A 57 -1.44 21.93 19.24
N GLY A 58 -0.49 22.23 20.12
CA GLY A 58 0.84 21.61 20.12
C GLY A 58 0.78 20.09 20.29
N ALA A 59 0.02 19.60 21.27
CA ALA A 59 -0.17 18.17 21.50
C ALA A 59 -0.84 17.49 20.30
N GLY A 60 -1.86 18.13 19.70
CA GLY A 60 -2.52 17.65 18.49
C GLY A 60 -1.56 17.54 17.30
N ALA A 61 -0.70 18.54 17.09
CA ALA A 61 0.31 18.53 16.03
C ALA A 61 1.34 17.40 16.23
N VAL A 62 1.81 17.19 17.47
CA VAL A 62 2.74 16.09 17.81
C VAL A 62 2.09 14.72 17.57
N ALA A 63 0.86 14.52 18.04
CA ALA A 63 0.12 13.28 17.81
C ALA A 63 -0.10 13.02 16.31
N PHE A 64 -0.47 14.05 15.55
CA PHE A 64 -0.61 13.96 14.10
C PHE A 64 0.72 13.59 13.41
N GLY A 65 1.81 14.24 13.81
CA GLY A 65 3.16 13.93 13.31
C GLY A 65 3.56 12.47 13.59
N LEU A 66 3.27 11.97 14.79
CA LEU A 66 3.50 10.57 15.17
C LEU A 66 2.69 9.60 14.32
N VAL A 67 1.41 9.88 14.08
CA VAL A 67 0.56 9.06 13.21
C VAL A 67 1.15 9.02 11.80
N VAL A 68 1.49 10.17 11.21
CA VAL A 68 2.11 10.23 9.88
C VAL A 68 3.43 9.45 9.84
N LEU A 69 4.26 9.55 10.87
CA LEU A 69 5.53 8.82 10.98
C LEU A 69 5.30 7.31 11.02
N VAL A 70 4.43 6.82 11.90
CA VAL A 70 4.09 5.39 12.04
C VAL A 70 3.59 4.85 10.71
N LEU A 71 2.70 5.58 10.03
CA LEU A 71 2.16 5.17 8.74
C LEU A 71 3.24 5.09 7.65
N ARG A 72 4.18 6.04 7.60
CA ARG A 72 5.34 5.98 6.68
C ARG A 72 6.28 4.82 6.98
N LEU A 73 6.39 4.40 8.24
CA LEU A 73 7.19 3.24 8.65
C LEU A 73 6.51 1.92 8.29
N LEU A 74 5.18 1.86 8.39
CA LEU A 74 4.39 0.65 8.07
C LEU A 74 4.20 0.43 6.57
N VAL A 75 4.00 1.50 5.80
CA VAL A 75 3.78 1.45 4.34
C VAL A 75 4.83 2.32 3.65
N PRO A 76 6.08 1.83 3.54
CA PRO A 76 7.13 2.64 2.96
C PRO A 76 6.92 2.81 1.45
N PRO A 77 7.32 3.95 0.87
CA PRO A 77 7.21 4.19 -0.56
C PRO A 77 8.05 3.17 -1.34
N VAL A 78 7.50 2.73 -2.46
CA VAL A 78 8.14 1.76 -3.35
C VAL A 78 8.95 2.53 -4.40
N ARG A 79 10.22 2.16 -4.54
CA ARG A 79 11.12 2.69 -5.57
C ARG A 79 11.59 1.56 -6.46
N VAL A 80 11.59 1.79 -7.76
CA VAL A 80 12.02 0.86 -8.79
C VAL A 80 13.29 1.36 -9.44
N ASN A 81 14.18 0.44 -9.76
CA ASN A 81 15.33 0.68 -10.61
C ASN A 81 15.23 -0.28 -11.81
N PRO A 82 14.71 0.19 -12.95
CA PRO A 82 14.47 -0.65 -14.12
C PRO A 82 15.78 -1.13 -14.80
N GLY A 83 16.86 -0.34 -14.71
CA GLY A 83 18.16 -0.72 -15.28
C GLY A 83 18.77 -1.91 -14.56
N ALA A 84 18.82 -1.85 -13.22
CA ALA A 84 19.37 -2.90 -12.38
C ALA A 84 18.38 -4.05 -12.05
N GLY A 85 17.10 -3.92 -12.39
CA GLY A 85 16.07 -4.91 -12.03
C GLY A 85 15.80 -5.00 -10.53
N LEU A 86 15.91 -3.88 -9.81
CA LEU A 86 15.81 -3.83 -8.35
C LEU A 86 14.56 -3.09 -7.87
N LEU A 87 13.90 -3.64 -6.86
CA LEU A 87 12.81 -3.05 -6.12
C LEU A 87 13.27 -2.67 -4.72
N ARG A 88 12.94 -1.45 -4.27
CA ARG A 88 13.18 -1.00 -2.91
C ARG A 88 11.86 -0.63 -2.25
N ALA A 89 11.57 -1.28 -1.13
CA ALA A 89 10.46 -0.93 -0.24
C ALA A 89 11.05 -0.46 1.09
N GLY A 90 11.04 0.86 1.32
CA GLY A 90 11.66 1.47 2.49
C GLY A 90 13.17 1.26 2.53
N ARG A 91 13.66 0.61 3.60
CA ARG A 91 15.09 0.31 3.79
C ARG A 91 15.54 -0.98 3.09
N ARG A 92 14.62 -1.78 2.55
CA ARG A 92 14.94 -3.11 1.99
C ARG A 92 14.93 -3.06 0.46
N THR A 93 15.97 -3.61 -0.15
CA THR A 93 16.14 -3.72 -1.62
C THR A 93 16.20 -5.19 -2.01
N PHE A 94 15.50 -5.60 -3.06
CA PHE A 94 15.47 -6.97 -3.59
C PHE A 94 15.29 -6.98 -5.11
N SER A 95 15.66 -8.08 -5.76
CA SER A 95 15.52 -8.25 -7.22
C SER A 95 14.05 -8.39 -7.62
N TYR A 96 13.71 -8.03 -8.86
CA TYR A 96 12.41 -8.34 -9.45
C TYR A 96 12.17 -9.86 -9.49
N GLU A 97 13.20 -10.64 -9.75
CA GLU A 97 13.14 -12.11 -9.77
C GLU A 97 12.83 -12.71 -8.39
N ASP A 98 13.17 -12.01 -7.31
CA ASP A 98 12.84 -12.44 -5.95
C ASP A 98 11.33 -12.30 -5.66
N VAL A 99 10.57 -11.59 -6.50
CA VAL A 99 9.12 -11.43 -6.36
C VAL A 99 8.42 -12.69 -6.85
N THR A 100 7.78 -13.40 -5.92
CA THR A 100 7.19 -14.72 -6.17
C THR A 100 5.67 -14.75 -6.08
N ALA A 101 5.04 -13.75 -5.46
CA ALA A 101 3.59 -13.69 -5.36
C ALA A 101 3.09 -12.25 -5.47
N ALA A 102 1.87 -12.10 -5.99
CA ALA A 102 1.16 -10.84 -6.06
C ALA A 102 -0.23 -11.01 -5.45
N GLN A 103 -0.62 -10.04 -4.62
CA GLN A 103 -1.89 -10.03 -3.92
C GLN A 103 -2.64 -8.74 -4.25
N LEU A 104 -3.88 -8.85 -4.71
CA LEU A 104 -4.77 -7.71 -4.87
C LEU A 104 -5.45 -7.41 -3.53
N VAL A 105 -5.21 -6.22 -3.00
CA VAL A 105 -5.88 -5.69 -1.80
C VAL A 105 -6.85 -4.61 -2.24
N VAL A 106 -8.13 -4.88 -1.98
CA VAL A 106 -9.24 -4.00 -2.37
C VAL A 106 -9.75 -3.27 -1.13
N GLY A 107 -9.75 -1.95 -1.19
CA GLY A 107 -10.47 -1.13 -0.22
C GLY A 107 -11.75 -0.62 -0.84
N THR A 108 -12.92 -1.04 -0.36
CA THR A 108 -14.21 -0.58 -0.87
C THR A 108 -14.89 0.37 0.12
N SER A 109 -15.66 1.30 -0.44
CA SER A 109 -16.66 2.11 0.25
C SER A 109 -17.93 2.14 -0.62
N LYS A 110 -19.02 2.76 -0.14
CA LYS A 110 -20.30 2.81 -0.87
C LYS A 110 -20.19 3.28 -2.32
N THR A 111 -19.24 4.16 -2.65
CA THR A 111 -19.11 4.77 -3.98
C THR A 111 -17.70 4.73 -4.56
N ARG A 112 -16.73 4.16 -3.83
CA ARG A 112 -15.31 4.22 -4.22
C ARG A 112 -14.62 2.89 -3.98
N ARG A 113 -13.67 2.57 -4.85
CA ARG A 113 -12.86 1.35 -4.79
C ARG A 113 -11.39 1.70 -5.02
N ASN A 114 -10.56 1.36 -4.04
CA ASN A 114 -9.11 1.45 -4.08
C ASN A 114 -8.55 0.07 -4.43
N LEU A 115 -7.61 0.00 -5.36
CA LEU A 115 -6.92 -1.21 -5.79
C LEU A 115 -5.44 -1.07 -5.50
N ASN A 116 -4.90 -1.95 -4.66
CA ASN A 116 -3.49 -2.00 -4.35
C ASN A 116 -2.94 -3.37 -4.67
N LEU A 117 -1.83 -3.42 -5.40
CA LEU A 117 -1.10 -4.64 -5.69
C LEU A 117 0.04 -4.78 -4.69
N VAL A 118 -0.05 -5.79 -3.83
CA VAL A 118 0.98 -6.13 -2.85
C VAL A 118 1.83 -7.25 -3.41
N LEU A 119 3.07 -6.91 -3.76
CA LEU A 119 4.08 -7.84 -4.22
C LEU A 119 4.82 -8.43 -3.02
N ARG A 120 5.04 -9.75 -3.05
CA ARG A 120 5.75 -10.48 -2.01
C ARG A 120 6.96 -11.19 -2.60
N SER A 121 8.07 -11.11 -1.90
CA SER A 121 9.28 -11.87 -2.24
C SER A 121 9.34 -13.22 -1.52
N SER A 122 10.16 -14.13 -2.05
CA SER A 122 10.51 -15.41 -1.41
C SER A 122 11.02 -15.25 0.03
N ARG A 123 11.71 -14.14 0.33
CA ARG A 123 12.22 -13.79 1.66
C ARG A 123 11.20 -13.05 2.55
N GLY A 124 9.91 -13.09 2.20
CA GLY A 124 8.83 -12.47 2.98
C GLY A 124 8.77 -10.94 2.94
N ARG A 125 9.60 -10.28 2.14
CA ARG A 125 9.54 -8.82 1.94
C ARG A 125 8.31 -8.45 1.11
N ARG A 126 7.72 -7.29 1.37
CA ARG A 126 6.49 -6.81 0.73
C ARG A 126 6.69 -5.42 0.14
N ALA A 127 6.08 -5.17 -1.00
CA ALA A 127 5.99 -3.87 -1.64
C ALA A 127 4.54 -3.64 -2.09
N ALA A 128 3.94 -2.52 -1.68
CA ALA A 128 2.56 -2.19 -2.04
C ALA A 128 2.55 -1.08 -3.11
N ILE A 129 1.89 -1.34 -4.23
CA ILE A 129 1.77 -0.43 -5.37
C ILE A 129 0.30 -0.04 -5.49
N LEU A 130 0.01 1.25 -5.56
CA LEU A 130 -1.35 1.75 -5.78
C LEU A 130 -1.66 1.66 -7.27
N VAL A 131 -2.57 0.78 -7.66
CA VAL A 131 -2.98 0.62 -9.06
C VAL A 131 -4.06 1.64 -9.41
N ARG A 132 -5.03 1.80 -8.51
CA ARG A 132 -6.13 2.76 -8.65
C ARG A 132 -6.59 3.27 -7.29
N ASP A 133 -6.77 4.57 -7.19
CA ASP A 133 -7.35 5.19 -6.00
C ASP A 133 -8.88 5.31 -6.10
N GLY A 134 -9.52 5.64 -4.99
CA GLY A 134 -10.98 5.75 -4.91
C GLY A 134 -11.56 6.97 -5.62
N LYS A 135 -10.71 7.89 -6.12
CA LYS A 135 -11.11 8.96 -7.03
C LYS A 135 -10.98 8.54 -8.50
N GLY A 136 -10.58 7.30 -8.76
CA GLY A 136 -10.38 6.76 -10.10
C GLY A 136 -9.03 7.12 -10.72
N ARG A 137 -8.11 7.74 -9.98
CA ARG A 137 -6.75 8.04 -10.45
C ARG A 137 -5.94 6.75 -10.48
N THR A 138 -5.22 6.54 -11.58
CA THR A 138 -4.36 5.38 -11.81
C THR A 138 -2.89 5.81 -11.81
N LEU A 139 -1.99 4.84 -11.95
CA LEU A 139 -0.59 5.08 -12.28
C LEU A 139 -0.47 5.95 -13.54
N THR A 140 0.55 6.81 -13.58
CA THR A 140 0.91 7.51 -14.82
C THR A 140 1.39 6.53 -15.89
N ALA A 141 1.39 6.92 -17.16
CA ALA A 141 1.84 6.04 -18.25
C ALA A 141 3.30 5.57 -18.08
N GLU A 142 4.18 6.42 -17.53
CA GLU A 142 5.57 6.06 -17.22
C GLU A 142 5.63 5.04 -16.07
N GLU A 143 4.92 5.29 -14.97
CA GLU A 143 4.87 4.36 -13.84
C GLU A 143 4.25 3.02 -14.21
N SER A 144 3.16 3.02 -14.98
CA SER A 144 2.52 1.79 -15.47
C SER A 144 3.49 0.95 -16.28
N ARG A 145 4.27 1.54 -17.19
CA ARG A 145 5.33 0.83 -17.94
C ARG A 145 6.40 0.23 -17.02
N LEU A 146 6.84 0.96 -16.00
CA LEU A 146 7.82 0.47 -15.04
C LEU A 146 7.28 -0.71 -14.21
N VAL A 147 6.00 -0.65 -13.82
CA VAL A 147 5.34 -1.72 -13.07
C VAL A 147 5.10 -2.94 -13.96
N VAL A 148 4.71 -2.74 -15.22
CA VAL A 148 4.58 -3.82 -16.22
C VAL A 148 5.92 -4.51 -16.44
N ASP A 149 7.02 -3.76 -16.62
CA ASP A 149 8.36 -4.34 -16.75
C ASP A 149 8.77 -5.12 -15.50
N LEU A 150 8.51 -4.57 -14.32
CA LEU A 150 8.76 -5.24 -13.04
C LEU A 150 7.99 -6.55 -12.91
N ILE A 151 6.69 -6.55 -13.18
CA ILE A 151 5.86 -7.76 -13.11
C ILE A 151 6.31 -8.74 -14.19
N GLY A 152 6.61 -8.25 -15.40
CA GLY A 152 7.11 -9.04 -16.53
C GLY A 152 8.39 -9.82 -16.21
N ARG A 153 9.32 -9.23 -15.46
CA ARG A 153 10.59 -9.87 -15.03
C ARG A 153 10.52 -10.64 -13.71
N SER A 154 9.37 -10.65 -13.05
CA SER A 154 9.19 -11.37 -11.78
C SER A 154 8.84 -12.84 -11.96
N ASN A 155 8.99 -13.61 -10.89
CA ASN A 155 8.62 -15.03 -10.78
C ASN A 155 7.26 -15.21 -10.10
N ILE A 156 6.31 -14.28 -10.31
CA ILE A 156 4.98 -14.35 -9.71
C ILE A 156 4.26 -15.61 -10.17
N ALA A 157 3.88 -16.44 -9.20
CA ALA A 157 3.03 -17.60 -9.37
C ALA A 157 1.95 -17.64 -8.29
N MET A 158 0.88 -18.40 -8.52
CA MET A 158 -0.09 -18.67 -7.46
C MET A 158 0.58 -19.50 -6.37
N PRO A 159 0.40 -19.17 -5.07
CA PRO A 159 0.98 -19.97 -4.01
C PRO A 159 0.30 -21.34 -3.94
N THR A 160 1.08 -22.33 -3.47
CA THR A 160 0.61 -23.67 -3.17
C THR A 160 0.63 -23.90 -1.66
N SER A 161 -0.10 -24.89 -1.17
CA SER A 161 -0.06 -25.34 0.22
C SER A 161 0.33 -26.81 0.29
N PRO A 162 0.78 -27.33 1.45
CA PRO A 162 1.05 -28.76 1.61
C PRO A 162 -0.17 -29.64 1.27
N ASP A 163 -1.37 -29.15 1.57
CA ASP A 163 -2.65 -29.84 1.32
C ASP A 163 -3.15 -29.67 -0.13
N ASP A 164 -2.55 -28.76 -0.91
CA ASP A 164 -2.83 -28.50 -2.33
C ASP A 164 -1.52 -28.21 -3.09
N PRO A 165 -0.67 -29.24 -3.31
CA PRO A 165 0.66 -29.07 -3.90
C PRO A 165 0.59 -28.72 -5.39
N THR A 166 -0.50 -29.07 -6.07
CA THR A 166 -0.74 -28.72 -7.47
C THR A 166 -1.29 -27.32 -7.65
N GLY A 167 -1.79 -26.69 -6.57
CA GLY A 167 -2.41 -25.37 -6.61
C GLY A 167 -3.75 -25.35 -7.33
N ALA A 168 -4.42 -26.50 -7.48
CA ALA A 168 -5.70 -26.62 -8.16
C ALA A 168 -6.78 -25.77 -7.45
N PHE A 169 -6.66 -25.63 -6.14
CA PHE A 169 -7.53 -24.83 -5.29
C PHE A 169 -6.85 -23.56 -4.80
N ALA A 170 -5.73 -23.14 -5.40
CA ALA A 170 -4.97 -21.96 -4.97
C ALA A 170 -5.84 -20.69 -4.93
N ARG A 171 -6.83 -20.56 -5.81
CA ARG A 171 -7.80 -19.43 -5.80
C ARG A 171 -8.71 -19.43 -4.57
N TYR A 172 -9.01 -20.59 -3.99
CA TYR A 172 -9.83 -20.70 -2.78
C TYR A 172 -8.97 -20.61 -1.51
N ASN A 173 -7.80 -21.26 -1.53
CA ASN A 173 -6.84 -21.24 -0.42
C ASN A 173 -6.19 -19.87 -0.23
N PHE A 174 -6.04 -19.12 -1.33
CA PHE A 174 -5.40 -17.82 -1.34
C PHE A 174 -6.21 -16.79 -2.15
N PRO A 175 -7.40 -16.41 -1.68
CA PRO A 175 -8.39 -15.66 -2.48
C PRO A 175 -7.94 -14.26 -2.90
N GLY A 176 -7.00 -13.65 -2.17
CA GLY A 176 -6.45 -12.34 -2.55
C GLY A 176 -5.31 -12.42 -3.56
N ASN A 177 -4.73 -13.59 -3.83
CA ASN A 177 -3.60 -13.71 -4.73
C ASN A 177 -4.05 -13.75 -6.19
N VAL A 178 -3.26 -13.13 -7.05
CA VAL A 178 -3.53 -12.99 -8.47
C VAL A 178 -2.38 -13.62 -9.27
N THR A 179 -2.68 -14.13 -10.45
CA THR A 179 -1.65 -14.64 -11.35
C THR A 179 -0.79 -13.49 -11.90
N LYS A 180 0.36 -13.81 -12.48
CA LYS A 180 1.19 -12.81 -13.19
C LYS A 180 0.42 -12.11 -14.31
N ALA A 181 -0.41 -12.86 -15.06
CA ALA A 181 -1.24 -12.31 -16.13
C ALA A 181 -2.31 -11.36 -15.59
N ASP A 182 -3.01 -11.76 -14.51
CA ASP A 182 -3.99 -10.90 -13.85
C ASP A 182 -3.35 -9.62 -13.30
N ALA A 183 -2.16 -9.73 -12.70
CA ALA A 183 -1.41 -8.59 -12.19
C ALA A 183 -1.01 -7.59 -13.30
N LEU A 184 -0.59 -8.09 -14.47
CA LEU A 184 -0.34 -7.25 -15.64
C LEU A 184 -1.62 -6.56 -16.13
N ALA A 185 -2.70 -7.32 -16.30
CA ALA A 185 -3.98 -6.78 -16.75
C ALA A 185 -4.53 -5.71 -15.80
N LEU A 186 -4.36 -5.88 -14.48
CA LEU A 186 -4.76 -4.89 -13.48
C LEU A 186 -3.99 -3.56 -13.62
N VAL A 187 -2.73 -3.61 -14.03
CA VAL A 187 -1.88 -2.42 -14.17
C VAL A 187 -2.10 -1.71 -15.51
N GLU A 188 -2.33 -2.49 -16.57
CA GLU A 188 -2.60 -1.97 -17.92
C GLU A 188 -4.03 -1.43 -18.05
N HIS A 189 -5.01 -2.16 -17.48
CA HIS A 189 -6.42 -1.84 -17.52
C HIS A 189 -7.06 -1.90 -16.12
N PRO A 190 -6.77 -0.91 -15.25
CA PRO A 190 -7.30 -0.89 -13.89
C PRO A 190 -8.84 -0.88 -13.87
N PRO A 191 -9.49 -1.91 -13.29
CA PRO A 191 -10.95 -2.05 -13.36
C PRO A 191 -11.68 -0.94 -12.58
N THR A 192 -12.79 -0.45 -13.14
CA THR A 192 -13.64 0.59 -12.56
C THR A 192 -14.49 0.09 -11.40
N PHE A 193 -15.25 0.93 -10.68
CA PHE A 193 -15.97 0.49 -9.46
C PHE A 193 -16.93 -0.70 -9.71
N SER A 194 -17.59 -0.71 -10.86
CA SER A 194 -18.56 -1.73 -11.29
C SER A 194 -17.94 -2.95 -11.96
N ASP A 195 -16.67 -2.85 -12.37
CA ASP A 195 -16.05 -3.92 -13.15
C ASP A 195 -15.70 -5.11 -12.26
N PRO A 196 -15.81 -6.35 -12.79
CA PRO A 196 -15.42 -7.54 -12.06
C PRO A 196 -13.94 -7.51 -11.73
N LEU A 197 -13.58 -8.15 -10.61
CA LEU A 197 -12.20 -8.32 -10.19
C LEU A 197 -11.73 -9.76 -10.47
N PRO A 198 -10.43 -9.98 -10.72
CA PRO A 198 -9.87 -11.32 -10.91
C PRO A 198 -9.78 -12.14 -9.60
N ILE A 199 -10.37 -11.64 -8.51
CA ILE A 199 -10.46 -12.29 -7.21
C ILE A 199 -11.94 -12.50 -6.84
N PRO A 200 -12.27 -13.56 -6.08
CA PRO A 200 -13.61 -13.73 -5.55
C PRO A 200 -14.04 -12.53 -4.69
N PRO A 201 -15.34 -12.18 -4.65
CA PRO A 201 -15.84 -11.11 -3.81
C PRO A 201 -15.55 -11.43 -2.34
N VAL A 202 -15.07 -10.42 -1.61
CA VAL A 202 -14.91 -10.51 -0.16
C VAL A 202 -16.32 -10.44 0.44
N VAL A 203 -16.80 -11.57 0.97
CA VAL A 203 -18.10 -11.69 1.67
C VAL A 203 -18.01 -11.00 3.03
#